data_AF-A0A2H9VRU9-F1
#
_entry.id   AF-A0A2H9VRU9-F1
#
_cell.length_a   1.000
_cell.length_b   1.000
_cell.length_c   1.000
_cell.angle_alpha   90.00
_cell.angle_beta   90.00
_cell.angle_gamma   90.00
#
_symmetry.space_group_name_H-M   'P 1'
#
loop_
_entity.id
_entity.type
_entity.pdbx_description
1 polymer ?
#
loop_
_entity_poly.entity_id
_entity_poly.type
_entity_poly.pdbx_seq_one_letter_code
_entity_poly.pdbx_strand_id
1 'polypeptide(L)'
;MSHTFHIPVLGLGFSVDTPLKVARYGINSVASVVDDDLIERMRLYHSQKNNLDAEPIAKTDPDARARRITAYLNLLSDLVDEQFEELKQQNFNAGTDLDRYFRLLPDDSPLKQGYELMIEYPDSPSKKIFQNILRSKMQKGSIDVNIMAKVDKMNFDADGNYTGDTNTDALAALRGFAESKLQSSLVLSAGMNPKLYSYLEKFDDFFPDEHGHLRKKIILKVSDYRSAFIQAKFLAKKGLWVSEFRIESGLNCGGHAFATDGLLMGPILEDFKTKRDEMQAELFFLYQDALMAKNLLTEVMPPQKISAQGGIGTAQENDFMLKHYDLDATGWGSPFLLVPEATNVDEETLKQLVDADTNDYYISSSSPLGILFNNFRRSSAERIRLERIAKGRPGSPCNKKFLVSNTEFTEQPICTASREYQNLKIKQLQSAGLEPKVLEREVEAVTEKVCLCEGLCASAFIKNDMLKPRESKAVTICPGPNLAYFSKIYTLDELIDHIYNRTDLLASSKRAHMFVNELNLYIDYLKKDISVYMDNLNEKKGKYLLKFKDQLQQGIAYYKQLIPNISNQTSAYLEQMLNDLALSEERLAMLKV
;
A
#
# COMPACT_ATOMS: atom_id res chain seq x y z
N MET A 1 16.18 6.26 10.36
CA MET A 1 15.53 4.95 10.14
C MET A 1 16.62 3.93 9.95
N SER A 2 16.46 2.68 10.42
CA SER A 2 17.48 1.63 10.24
C SER A 2 17.65 1.23 8.77
N HIS A 3 16.55 1.25 8.01
CA HIS A 3 16.51 1.00 6.57
C HIS A 3 16.02 2.23 5.82
N THR A 4 16.42 2.36 4.56
CA THR A 4 15.95 3.40 3.63
C THR A 4 14.78 2.92 2.76
N PHE A 5 14.20 1.77 3.08
CA PHE A 5 12.97 1.26 2.47
C PHE A 5 11.94 0.83 3.54
N HIS A 6 10.68 0.69 3.12
CA HIS A 6 9.61 0.08 3.91
C HIS A 6 8.79 -0.93 3.09
N ILE A 7 8.13 -1.86 3.77
CA ILE A 7 7.14 -2.76 3.15
C ILE A 7 5.76 -2.12 3.28
N PRO A 8 5.14 -1.62 2.18
CA PRO A 8 3.82 -1.00 2.24
C PRO A 8 2.74 -2.05 2.47
N VAL A 9 1.50 -1.59 2.64
CA VAL A 9 0.34 -2.49 2.79
C VAL A 9 0.16 -3.33 1.52
N LEU A 10 0.11 -4.65 1.68
CA LEU A 10 -0.08 -5.61 0.59
C LEU A 10 -1.48 -6.22 0.74
N GLY A 11 -2.51 -5.50 0.28
CA GLY A 11 -3.90 -5.94 0.39
C GLY A 11 -4.40 -6.04 1.84
N LEU A 12 -5.35 -6.95 2.09
CA LEU A 12 -5.93 -7.16 3.42
C LEU A 12 -5.13 -8.21 4.21
N GLY A 13 -4.94 -9.40 3.63
CA GLY A 13 -4.32 -10.54 4.30
C GLY A 13 -2.83 -10.73 4.08
N PHE A 14 -2.25 -10.24 2.97
CA PHE A 14 -0.88 -10.60 2.62
C PHE A 14 0.16 -9.98 3.55
N SER A 15 -0.08 -8.78 4.09
CA SER A 15 0.81 -8.13 5.06
C SER A 15 0.26 -7.97 6.47
N VAL A 16 -0.84 -8.66 6.82
CA VAL A 16 -1.54 -8.47 8.11
C VAL A 16 -0.65 -8.72 9.33
N ASP A 17 0.33 -9.60 9.23
CA ASP A 17 1.32 -9.93 10.27
C ASP A 17 2.77 -9.76 9.80
N THR A 18 3.02 -9.09 8.66
CA THR A 18 4.38 -8.74 8.21
C THR A 18 5.18 -8.03 9.30
N PRO A 19 4.62 -7.07 10.07
CA PRO A 19 5.39 -6.45 11.15
C PRO A 19 5.95 -7.44 12.17
N LEU A 20 5.20 -8.48 12.53
CA LEU A 20 5.68 -9.53 13.44
C LEU A 20 6.84 -10.36 12.85
N LYS A 21 6.95 -10.42 11.52
CA LYS A 21 7.96 -11.20 10.81
C LYS A 21 9.27 -10.42 10.60
N VAL A 22 9.20 -9.09 10.48
CA VAL A 22 10.35 -8.28 10.03
C VAL A 22 10.76 -7.14 10.98
N ALA A 23 9.90 -6.71 11.90
CA ALA A 23 10.19 -5.53 12.73
C ALA A 23 11.41 -5.72 13.64
N ARG A 24 11.67 -6.95 14.13
CA ARG A 24 12.88 -7.22 14.92
C ARG A 24 14.18 -6.92 14.16
N TYR A 25 14.16 -6.96 12.82
CA TYR A 25 15.28 -6.61 11.95
C TYR A 25 15.35 -5.11 11.61
N GLY A 26 14.51 -4.27 12.21
CA GLY A 26 14.50 -2.82 11.96
C GLY A 26 13.67 -2.38 10.76
N ILE A 27 12.97 -3.30 10.09
CA ILE A 27 12.23 -3.04 8.84
C ILE A 27 10.83 -2.52 9.16
N ASN A 28 10.52 -1.31 8.68
CA ASN A 28 9.19 -0.72 8.79
C ASN A 28 8.22 -1.44 7.85
N SER A 29 7.04 -1.77 8.35
CA SER A 29 6.00 -2.41 7.53
C SER A 29 4.59 -2.02 7.94
N VAL A 30 3.63 -2.24 7.03
CA VAL A 30 2.24 -1.79 7.22
C VAL A 30 1.26 -2.96 7.27
N ALA A 31 0.47 -3.03 8.33
CA ALA A 31 -0.67 -3.93 8.47
C ALA A 31 -2.00 -3.23 8.14
N SER A 32 -2.91 -3.89 7.43
CA SER A 32 -4.25 -3.37 7.17
C SER A 32 -5.20 -3.74 8.32
N VAL A 33 -5.99 -2.78 8.80
CA VAL A 33 -6.99 -3.01 9.86
C VAL A 33 -8.44 -2.92 9.39
N VAL A 34 -8.65 -3.08 8.07
CA VAL A 34 -9.98 -2.93 7.45
C VAL A 34 -10.90 -4.14 7.71
N ASP A 35 -10.37 -5.38 7.69
CA ASP A 35 -11.16 -6.59 7.96
C ASP A 35 -10.94 -7.05 9.42
N ASP A 36 -11.85 -6.67 10.31
CA ASP A 36 -11.79 -7.02 11.74
C ASP A 36 -11.98 -8.53 12.02
N ASP A 37 -12.54 -9.28 11.07
CA ASP A 37 -12.69 -10.73 11.19
C ASP A 37 -11.38 -11.45 10.84
N LEU A 38 -10.65 -10.97 9.84
CA LEU A 38 -9.27 -11.41 9.59
C LEU A 38 -8.38 -11.09 10.80
N ILE A 39 -8.43 -9.85 11.30
CA ILE A 39 -7.62 -9.40 12.44
C ILE A 39 -7.84 -10.27 13.67
N GLU A 40 -9.10 -10.55 14.02
CA GLU A 40 -9.39 -11.36 15.21
C GLU A 40 -8.90 -12.81 15.05
N ARG A 41 -9.00 -13.38 13.84
CA ARG A 41 -8.45 -14.73 13.58
C ARG A 41 -6.93 -14.75 13.65
N MET A 42 -6.26 -13.74 13.10
CA MET A 42 -4.81 -13.60 13.20
C MET A 42 -4.36 -13.39 14.65
N ARG A 43 -5.12 -12.64 15.44
CA ARG A 43 -4.88 -12.47 16.88
C ARG A 43 -4.92 -13.81 17.60
N LEU A 44 -6.00 -14.57 17.44
CA LEU A 44 -6.13 -15.89 18.07
C LEU A 44 -5.06 -16.88 17.59
N TYR A 45 -4.76 -16.89 16.29
CA TYR A 45 -3.69 -17.72 15.73
C TYR A 45 -2.32 -17.42 16.35
N HIS A 46 -1.94 -16.14 16.43
CA HIS A 46 -0.65 -15.75 17.02
C HIS A 46 -0.64 -15.91 18.53
N SER A 47 -1.75 -15.68 19.23
CA SER A 47 -1.86 -15.98 20.67
C SER A 47 -1.64 -17.47 20.93
N GLN A 48 -2.32 -18.35 20.19
CA GLN A 48 -2.13 -19.80 20.32
C GLN A 48 -0.70 -20.22 19.99
N LYS A 49 -0.11 -19.70 18.91
CA LYS A 49 1.27 -20.01 18.49
C LYS A 49 2.32 -19.61 19.54
N ASN A 50 2.04 -18.59 20.34
CA ASN A 50 2.92 -18.08 21.40
C ASN A 50 2.47 -18.51 22.81
N ASN A 51 1.56 -19.48 22.93
CA ASN A 51 1.03 -19.98 24.21
C ASN A 51 0.44 -18.88 25.13
N LEU A 52 -0.22 -17.90 24.53
CA LEU A 52 -0.92 -16.82 25.23
C LEU A 52 -2.41 -17.14 25.31
N ASP A 53 -2.99 -16.98 26.49
CA ASP A 53 -4.44 -17.08 26.68
C ASP A 53 -5.14 -15.90 25.98
N ALA A 54 -6.12 -16.22 25.13
CA ALA A 54 -6.83 -15.23 24.35
C ALA A 54 -8.28 -15.65 24.14
N GLU A 55 -9.19 -14.96 24.83
CA GLU A 55 -10.63 -15.13 24.62
C GLU A 55 -11.08 -14.45 23.31
N PRO A 56 -11.90 -15.10 22.47
CA PRO A 56 -12.44 -14.49 21.26
C PRO A 56 -13.35 -13.30 21.57
N ILE A 57 -13.18 -12.21 20.83
CA ILE A 57 -14.10 -11.06 20.85
C ILE A 57 -15.16 -11.31 19.79
N ALA A 58 -16.42 -11.55 20.17
CA ALA A 58 -17.48 -11.87 19.23
C ALA A 58 -17.92 -10.65 18.42
N LYS A 59 -18.44 -10.86 17.20
CA LYS A 59 -18.93 -9.74 16.35
C LYS A 59 -20.11 -9.00 16.96
N THR A 60 -20.86 -9.67 17.82
CA THR A 60 -22.01 -9.15 18.54
C THR A 60 -21.63 -8.38 19.79
N ASP A 61 -20.35 -8.43 20.20
CA ASP A 61 -19.92 -7.71 21.38
C ASP A 61 -20.01 -6.19 21.14
N PRO A 62 -20.34 -5.41 22.18
CA PRO A 62 -20.27 -3.96 22.09
C PRO A 62 -18.88 -3.51 21.66
N ASP A 63 -18.85 -2.67 20.63
CA ASP A 63 -17.63 -2.13 20.02
C ASP A 63 -16.61 -3.20 19.55
N ALA A 64 -17.11 -4.36 19.09
CA ALA A 64 -16.28 -5.50 18.70
C ALA A 64 -15.14 -5.14 17.74
N ARG A 65 -15.40 -4.30 16.73
CA ARG A 65 -14.38 -3.93 15.73
C ARG A 65 -13.21 -3.18 16.37
N ALA A 66 -13.47 -2.10 17.11
CA ALA A 66 -12.41 -1.33 17.73
C ALA A 66 -11.64 -2.21 18.71
N ARG A 67 -12.35 -2.98 19.55
CA ARG A 67 -11.74 -3.91 20.52
C ARG A 67 -10.83 -4.97 19.88
N ARG A 68 -11.25 -5.59 18.78
CA ARG A 68 -10.45 -6.57 18.04
C ARG A 68 -9.17 -5.95 17.49
N ILE A 69 -9.29 -4.75 16.92
CA ILE A 69 -8.16 -3.99 16.38
C ILE A 69 -7.19 -3.61 17.51
N THR A 70 -7.69 -3.02 18.59
CA THR A 70 -6.89 -2.68 19.78
C THR A 70 -6.15 -3.91 20.31
N ALA A 71 -6.85 -5.01 20.54
CA ALA A 71 -6.28 -6.23 21.09
C ALA A 71 -5.22 -6.84 20.15
N TYR A 72 -5.43 -6.83 18.84
CA TYR A 72 -4.46 -7.32 17.88
C TYR A 72 -3.21 -6.44 17.80
N LEU A 73 -3.37 -5.12 17.72
CA LEU A 73 -2.22 -4.21 17.68
C LEU A 73 -1.41 -4.25 18.97
N ASN A 74 -2.06 -4.43 20.11
CA ASN A 74 -1.38 -4.64 21.39
C ASN A 74 -0.58 -5.94 21.40
N LEU A 75 -1.18 -7.05 20.91
CA LEU A 75 -0.49 -8.33 20.75
C LEU A 75 0.73 -8.21 19.83
N LEU A 76 0.59 -7.55 18.68
CA LEU A 76 1.71 -7.33 17.76
C LEU A 76 2.83 -6.52 18.42
N SER A 77 2.49 -5.47 19.18
CA SER A 77 3.47 -4.68 19.93
C SER A 77 4.24 -5.56 20.92
N ASP A 78 3.53 -6.35 21.73
CA ASP A 78 4.14 -7.20 22.75
C ASP A 78 5.10 -8.24 22.15
N LEU A 79 4.64 -8.97 21.14
CA LEU A 79 5.44 -10.02 20.53
C LEU A 79 6.66 -9.45 19.79
N VAL A 80 6.54 -8.27 19.17
CA VAL A 80 7.69 -7.61 18.54
C VAL A 80 8.69 -7.11 19.59
N ASP A 81 8.20 -6.58 20.72
CA ASP A 81 9.05 -6.16 21.83
C ASP A 81 9.82 -7.33 22.44
N GLU A 82 9.15 -8.44 22.68
CA GLU A 82 9.76 -9.69 23.15
C GLU A 82 10.84 -10.19 22.18
N GLN A 83 10.48 -10.35 20.90
CA GLN A 83 11.44 -10.80 19.86
C GLN A 83 12.66 -9.88 19.75
N PHE A 84 12.46 -8.57 19.90
CA PHE A 84 13.56 -7.60 19.79
C PHE A 84 14.48 -7.61 21.01
N GLU A 85 13.94 -7.78 22.22
CA GLU A 85 14.77 -7.94 23.41
C GLU A 85 15.51 -9.28 23.41
N GLU A 86 14.87 -10.38 22.99
CA GLU A 86 15.54 -11.67 22.78
C GLU A 86 16.70 -11.56 21.77
N LEU A 87 16.46 -10.88 20.65
CA LEU A 87 17.47 -10.61 19.63
C LEU A 87 18.70 -9.91 20.24
N LYS A 88 18.48 -8.87 21.06
CA LYS A 88 19.57 -8.11 21.71
C LYS A 88 20.38 -8.96 22.69
N GLN A 89 19.80 -10.00 23.30
CA GLN A 89 20.53 -10.90 24.21
C GLN A 89 21.40 -11.94 23.48
N GLN A 90 21.27 -12.10 22.16
CA GLN A 90 22.09 -13.05 21.42
C GLN A 90 23.56 -12.63 21.36
N ASN A 91 24.41 -13.61 21.06
CA ASN A 91 25.84 -13.39 20.83
C ASN A 91 26.08 -12.87 19.41
N PHE A 92 27.14 -12.06 19.25
CA PHE A 92 27.60 -11.52 17.97
C PHE A 92 28.35 -12.56 17.12
N ASN A 93 27.82 -13.79 17.04
CA ASN A 93 28.40 -14.87 16.25
C ASN A 93 27.77 -14.88 14.85
N ALA A 94 28.55 -15.24 13.84
CA ALA A 94 28.02 -15.41 12.48
C ALA A 94 26.87 -16.44 12.46
N GLY A 95 25.82 -16.12 11.71
CA GLY A 95 24.64 -16.99 11.55
C GLY A 95 23.59 -16.87 12.66
N THR A 96 23.79 -16.02 13.67
CA THR A 96 22.72 -15.68 14.63
C THR A 96 21.74 -14.66 14.03
N ASP A 97 20.55 -14.52 14.61
CA ASP A 97 19.63 -13.47 14.18
C ASP A 97 20.19 -12.07 14.47
N LEU A 98 21.01 -11.92 15.52
CA LEU A 98 21.69 -10.66 15.80
C LEU A 98 22.70 -10.31 14.71
N ASP A 99 23.49 -11.28 14.24
CA ASP A 99 24.34 -11.09 13.06
C ASP A 99 23.51 -10.71 11.81
N ARG A 100 22.40 -11.44 11.58
CA ARG A 100 21.46 -11.14 10.48
C ARG A 100 20.93 -9.70 10.56
N TYR A 101 20.57 -9.20 11.74
CA TYR A 101 20.13 -7.81 11.94
C TYR A 101 21.12 -6.81 11.33
N PHE A 102 22.40 -6.89 11.70
CA PHE A 102 23.41 -5.95 11.21
C PHE A 102 23.73 -6.14 9.73
N ARG A 103 23.76 -7.39 9.24
CA ARG A 103 24.01 -7.66 7.81
C ARG A 103 22.93 -7.08 6.90
N LEU A 104 21.67 -7.13 7.32
CA LEU A 104 20.54 -6.62 6.54
C LEU A 104 20.53 -5.08 6.43
N LEU A 105 21.15 -4.35 7.35
CA LEU A 105 21.22 -2.87 7.29
C LEU A 105 21.96 -2.39 6.03
N PRO A 106 21.66 -1.19 5.51
CA PRO A 106 22.44 -0.56 4.42
C PRO A 106 23.94 -0.51 4.70
N ASP A 107 24.78 -0.56 3.66
CA ASP A 107 26.25 -0.55 3.81
C ASP A 107 26.80 0.81 4.29
N ASP A 108 26.08 1.89 4.06
CA ASP A 108 26.37 3.23 4.57
C ASP A 108 25.81 3.46 5.99
N SER A 109 25.13 2.47 6.59
CA SER A 109 24.63 2.55 7.96
C SER A 109 25.79 2.60 8.96
N PRO A 110 25.87 3.64 9.81
CA PRO A 110 26.88 3.69 10.86
C PRO A 110 26.81 2.50 11.81
N LEU A 111 25.63 1.89 11.96
CA LEU A 111 25.42 0.75 12.82
C LEU A 111 25.97 -0.54 12.20
N LYS A 112 25.88 -0.70 10.88
CA LYS A 112 26.50 -1.82 10.15
C LYS A 112 28.02 -1.71 10.14
N GLN A 113 28.55 -0.55 9.78
CA GLN A 113 30.00 -0.28 9.79
C GLN A 113 30.58 -0.47 11.19
N GLY A 114 29.88 -0.01 12.22
CA GLY A 114 30.26 -0.26 13.61
C GLY A 114 30.27 -1.74 13.98
N TYR A 115 29.33 -2.53 13.46
CA TYR A 115 29.31 -3.98 13.66
C TYR A 115 30.50 -4.68 12.97
N GLU A 116 30.79 -4.32 11.72
CA GLU A 116 31.93 -4.87 10.97
C GLU A 116 33.27 -4.59 11.69
N LEU A 117 33.47 -3.35 12.15
CA LEU A 117 34.62 -2.97 12.98
C LEU A 117 34.67 -3.74 14.30
N MET A 118 33.52 -4.00 14.93
CA MET A 118 33.44 -4.75 16.18
C MET A 118 33.85 -6.21 15.99
N ILE A 119 33.49 -6.83 14.86
CA ILE A 119 33.89 -8.22 14.53
C ILE A 119 35.40 -8.36 14.44
N GLU A 120 36.08 -7.41 13.79
CA GLU A 120 37.55 -7.39 13.67
C GLU A 120 38.27 -7.04 14.97
N TYR A 121 37.55 -6.48 15.96
CA TYR A 121 38.14 -6.02 17.20
C TYR A 121 38.64 -7.21 18.07
N PRO A 122 39.83 -7.12 18.70
CA PRO A 122 40.33 -8.19 19.57
C PRO A 122 39.44 -8.44 20.77
N ASP A 123 39.32 -9.71 21.17
CA ASP A 123 38.55 -10.11 22.34
C ASP A 123 39.13 -9.48 23.61
N SER A 124 38.39 -8.52 24.15
CA SER A 124 38.82 -7.65 25.26
C SER A 124 37.61 -7.06 25.99
N PRO A 125 37.77 -6.52 27.21
CA PRO A 125 36.71 -5.75 27.86
C PRO A 125 36.18 -4.60 26.98
N SER A 126 37.04 -3.98 26.17
CA SER A 126 36.65 -2.93 25.23
C SER A 126 35.71 -3.43 24.13
N LYS A 127 35.91 -4.65 23.60
CA LYS A 127 34.98 -5.27 22.63
C LYS A 127 33.58 -5.44 23.23
N LYS A 128 33.49 -5.84 24.50
CA LYS A 128 32.20 -5.96 25.20
C LYS A 128 31.49 -4.61 25.36
N ILE A 129 32.24 -3.55 25.67
CA ILE A 129 31.69 -2.18 25.70
C ILE A 129 31.16 -1.79 24.31
N PHE A 130 31.93 -2.05 23.25
CA PHE A 130 31.52 -1.74 21.89
C PHE A 130 30.25 -2.51 21.48
N GLN A 131 30.19 -3.80 21.78
CA GLN A 131 28.98 -4.62 21.60
C GLN A 131 27.75 -4.04 22.31
N ASN A 132 27.91 -3.54 23.54
CA ASN A 132 26.81 -2.93 24.28
C ASN A 132 26.36 -1.59 23.67
N ILE A 133 27.29 -0.80 23.13
CA ILE A 133 26.97 0.43 22.38
C ILE A 133 26.18 0.11 21.11
N LEU A 134 26.56 -0.95 20.37
CA LEU A 134 25.81 -1.39 19.20
C LEU A 134 24.39 -1.81 19.59
N ARG A 135 24.24 -2.64 20.64
CA ARG A 135 22.93 -3.05 21.15
C ARG A 135 22.04 -1.88 21.55
N SER A 136 22.61 -0.84 22.20
CA SER A 136 21.83 0.33 22.61
C SER A 136 21.39 1.21 21.43
N LYS A 137 22.02 1.08 20.27
CA LYS A 137 21.69 1.84 19.05
C LYS A 137 20.76 1.08 18.10
N MET A 138 20.52 -0.21 18.33
CA MET A 138 19.56 -0.98 17.54
C MET A 138 18.16 -0.38 17.66
N GLN A 139 17.42 -0.42 16.56
CA GLN A 139 16.01 -0.01 16.51
C GLN A 139 15.17 -1.11 15.86
N LYS A 140 13.99 -1.35 16.44
CA LYS A 140 12.92 -2.14 15.82
C LYS A 140 12.22 -1.34 14.72
N GLY A 141 11.69 -2.03 13.73
CA GLY A 141 10.85 -1.47 12.69
C GLY A 141 9.47 -1.07 13.21
N SER A 142 8.84 -0.09 12.56
CA SER A 142 7.48 0.34 12.88
C SER A 142 6.43 -0.69 12.45
N ILE A 143 5.33 -0.73 13.21
CA ILE A 143 4.10 -1.49 12.92
C ILE A 143 3.07 -0.46 12.46
N ASP A 144 3.26 0.10 11.27
CA ASP A 144 2.33 1.12 10.78
C ASP A 144 0.99 0.49 10.37
N VAL A 145 -0.08 1.25 10.49
CA VAL A 145 -1.46 0.74 10.36
C VAL A 145 -2.18 1.45 9.25
N ASN A 146 -2.72 0.69 8.29
CA ASN A 146 -3.48 1.24 7.16
C ASN A 146 -4.99 1.18 7.39
N ILE A 147 -5.65 2.33 7.19
CA ILE A 147 -7.11 2.46 7.06
C ILE A 147 -7.44 3.02 5.67
N MET A 148 -8.54 2.53 5.10
CA MET A 148 -9.12 3.08 3.88
C MET A 148 -10.17 4.13 4.22
N ALA A 149 -9.85 5.40 4.04
CA ALA A 149 -10.67 6.51 4.56
C ALA A 149 -12.08 6.57 3.92
N LYS A 150 -12.23 6.19 2.65
CA LYS A 150 -13.52 6.20 1.94
C LYS A 150 -14.34 4.92 2.10
N VAL A 151 -13.77 3.84 2.63
CA VAL A 151 -14.51 2.59 2.88
C VAL A 151 -15.02 2.65 4.31
N ASP A 152 -16.12 3.36 4.47
CA ASP A 152 -16.67 3.70 5.78
C ASP A 152 -18.15 3.30 5.87
N LYS A 153 -18.37 1.99 5.99
CA LYS A 153 -19.72 1.41 6.01
C LYS A 153 -20.44 1.79 7.30
N MET A 154 -21.71 2.16 7.15
CA MET A 154 -22.64 2.35 8.27
C MET A 154 -23.07 1.01 8.87
N ASN A 155 -23.12 0.95 10.20
CA ASN A 155 -23.51 -0.25 10.92
C ASN A 155 -24.85 -0.06 11.63
N PHE A 156 -25.64 -1.13 11.66
CA PHE A 156 -26.97 -1.18 12.24
C PHE A 156 -27.02 -2.32 13.27
N ASP A 157 -27.79 -2.13 14.34
CA ASP A 157 -28.01 -3.16 15.36
C ASP A 157 -28.97 -4.26 14.88
N ALA A 158 -29.26 -5.23 15.75
CA ALA A 158 -30.16 -6.33 15.44
C ALA A 158 -31.61 -5.88 15.15
N ASP A 159 -32.02 -4.74 15.71
CA ASP A 159 -33.33 -4.13 15.53
C ASP A 159 -33.39 -3.22 14.29
N GLY A 160 -32.26 -3.06 13.58
CA GLY A 160 -32.14 -2.25 12.37
C GLY A 160 -31.89 -0.76 12.63
N ASN A 161 -31.60 -0.36 13.87
CA ASN A 161 -31.28 1.04 14.19
C ASN A 161 -29.83 1.35 13.85
N TYR A 162 -29.60 2.57 13.35
CA TYR A 162 -28.25 3.04 13.07
C TYR A 162 -27.44 3.15 14.37
N THR A 163 -26.27 2.52 14.40
CA THR A 163 -25.40 2.49 15.60
C THR A 163 -24.64 3.80 15.84
N GLY A 164 -24.78 4.79 14.96
CA GLY A 164 -24.16 6.12 15.07
C GLY A 164 -22.85 6.26 14.31
N ASP A 165 -22.47 7.51 14.04
CA ASP A 165 -21.31 7.86 13.19
C ASP A 165 -19.98 7.32 13.73
N THR A 166 -19.81 7.22 15.05
CA THR A 166 -18.57 6.69 15.66
C THR A 166 -18.41 5.18 15.48
N ASN A 167 -19.45 4.48 15.03
CA ASN A 167 -19.47 3.03 14.86
C ASN A 167 -19.41 2.60 13.40
N THR A 168 -19.16 3.54 12.48
CA THR A 168 -18.84 3.18 11.09
C THR A 168 -17.49 2.48 11.00
N ASP A 169 -17.28 1.70 9.93
CA ASP A 169 -16.12 0.83 9.79
C ASP A 169 -14.78 1.56 9.94
N ALA A 170 -14.61 2.72 9.30
CA ALA A 170 -13.34 3.45 9.33
C ALA A 170 -13.12 4.18 10.66
N LEU A 171 -14.16 4.73 11.28
CA LEU A 171 -14.04 5.41 12.58
C LEU A 171 -13.80 4.41 13.72
N ALA A 172 -14.46 3.25 13.71
CA ALA A 172 -14.18 2.18 14.67
C ALA A 172 -12.74 1.64 14.51
N ALA A 173 -12.25 1.49 13.28
CA ALA A 173 -10.87 1.10 13.03
C ALA A 173 -9.87 2.15 13.52
N LEU A 174 -10.16 3.44 13.31
CA LEU A 174 -9.34 4.53 13.81
C LEU A 174 -9.31 4.53 15.34
N ARG A 175 -10.45 4.38 16.00
CA ARG A 175 -10.53 4.26 17.46
C ARG A 175 -9.68 3.09 17.96
N GLY A 176 -9.80 1.92 17.34
CA GLY A 176 -9.00 0.75 17.73
C GLY A 176 -7.49 0.98 17.61
N PHE A 177 -7.04 1.71 16.57
CA PHE A 177 -5.64 2.12 16.46
C PHE A 177 -5.25 3.14 17.53
N ALA A 178 -6.05 4.18 17.72
CA ALA A 178 -5.77 5.27 18.65
C ALA A 178 -5.69 4.78 20.10
N GLU A 179 -6.58 3.88 20.50
CA GLU A 179 -6.65 3.31 21.86
C GLU A 179 -5.65 2.17 22.11
N SER A 180 -4.99 1.65 21.06
CA SER A 180 -3.92 0.67 21.24
C SER A 180 -2.68 1.31 21.89
N LYS A 181 -1.86 0.52 22.59
CA LYS A 181 -0.58 1.00 23.16
C LYS A 181 0.49 1.26 22.11
N LEU A 182 0.23 0.88 20.86
CA LEU A 182 1.19 0.91 19.77
C LEU A 182 1.63 2.34 19.45
N GLN A 183 2.93 2.61 19.52
CA GLN A 183 3.49 3.90 19.11
C GLN A 183 3.95 3.81 17.65
N SER A 184 3.09 4.22 16.71
CA SER A 184 3.34 4.06 15.28
C SER A 184 2.50 5.04 14.46
N SER A 185 2.47 4.86 13.15
CA SER A 185 1.83 5.76 12.22
C SER A 185 0.56 5.16 11.63
N LEU A 186 -0.46 5.99 11.52
CA LEU A 186 -1.67 5.72 10.77
C LEU A 186 -1.48 6.14 9.31
N VAL A 187 -1.56 5.17 8.41
CA VAL A 187 -1.55 5.36 6.96
C VAL A 187 -2.98 5.57 6.47
N LEU A 188 -3.28 6.80 6.05
CA LEU A 188 -4.56 7.20 5.48
C LEU A 188 -4.52 7.02 3.96
N SER A 189 -5.36 6.10 3.46
CA SER A 189 -5.40 5.71 2.06
C SER A 189 -6.79 5.91 1.44
N ALA A 190 -6.87 5.82 0.11
CA ALA A 190 -8.11 5.93 -0.68
C ALA A 190 -8.80 7.31 -0.61
N GLY A 191 -8.02 8.38 -0.43
CA GLY A 191 -8.48 9.77 -0.49
C GLY A 191 -8.98 10.32 0.84
N MET A 192 -9.50 11.56 0.82
CA MET A 192 -9.89 12.28 2.04
C MET A 192 -11.30 11.90 2.52
N ASN A 193 -11.43 11.69 3.83
CA ASN A 193 -12.72 11.61 4.54
C ASN A 193 -12.73 12.65 5.68
N PRO A 194 -13.44 13.79 5.53
CA PRO A 194 -13.48 14.85 6.54
C PRO A 194 -13.98 14.39 7.92
N LYS A 195 -14.90 13.40 7.96
CA LYS A 195 -15.41 12.86 9.24
C LYS A 195 -14.32 12.11 9.99
N LEU A 196 -13.62 11.19 9.30
CA LEU A 196 -12.48 10.47 9.85
C LEU A 196 -11.39 11.43 10.33
N TYR A 197 -11.05 12.43 9.52
CA TYR A 197 -9.97 13.37 9.83
C TYR A 197 -10.33 14.26 11.03
N SER A 198 -11.61 14.62 11.18
CA SER A 198 -12.08 15.37 12.36
C SER A 198 -12.16 14.47 13.60
N TYR A 199 -12.37 13.17 13.43
CA TYR A 199 -12.39 12.22 14.55
C TYR A 199 -11.00 11.99 15.16
N LEU A 200 -9.92 12.16 14.39
CA LEU A 200 -8.55 12.14 14.91
C LEU A 200 -8.33 13.13 16.07
N GLU A 201 -9.00 14.29 16.04
CA GLU A 201 -8.89 15.31 17.10
C GLU A 201 -9.42 14.85 18.47
N LYS A 202 -10.11 13.71 18.53
CA LYS A 202 -10.64 13.14 19.78
C LYS A 202 -9.61 12.35 20.58
N PHE A 203 -8.41 12.14 20.04
CA PHE A 203 -7.40 11.29 20.64
C PHE A 203 -6.11 12.07 20.90
N ASP A 204 -5.77 12.21 22.18
CA ASP A 204 -4.64 13.04 22.65
C ASP A 204 -3.29 12.58 22.09
N ASP A 205 -3.14 11.28 21.79
CA ASP A 205 -1.88 10.71 21.30
C ASP A 205 -1.46 11.18 19.89
N PHE A 206 -2.32 11.88 19.14
CA PHE A 206 -1.98 12.55 17.88
C PHE A 206 -1.48 13.99 18.06
N PHE A 207 -1.53 14.52 19.27
CA PHE A 207 -0.99 15.83 19.63
C PHE A 207 0.41 15.66 20.24
N PRO A 208 1.27 16.69 20.16
CA PRO A 208 2.61 16.61 20.70
C PRO A 208 2.56 16.57 22.23
N ASP A 209 3.44 15.77 22.82
CA ASP A 209 3.72 15.88 24.26
C ASP A 209 4.54 17.16 24.58
N GLU A 210 4.88 17.34 25.86
CA GLU A 210 5.67 18.48 26.36
C GLU A 210 7.05 18.62 25.68
N HIS A 211 7.52 17.57 25.00
CA HIS A 211 8.79 17.54 24.27
C HIS A 211 8.60 17.59 22.74
N GLY A 212 7.37 17.78 22.25
CA GLY A 212 7.07 17.79 20.82
C GLY A 212 6.95 16.41 20.18
N HIS A 213 6.98 15.32 20.96
CA HIS A 213 6.88 13.96 20.42
C HIS A 213 5.44 13.55 20.15
N LEU A 214 5.24 12.92 18.99
CA LEU A 214 3.96 12.35 18.58
C LEU A 214 3.99 10.83 18.80
N ARG A 215 3.15 10.34 19.72
CA ARG A 215 2.98 8.89 19.97
C ARG A 215 2.28 8.21 18.80
N LYS A 216 1.28 8.88 18.20
CA LYS A 216 0.57 8.43 16.99
C LYS A 216 0.84 9.43 15.87
N LYS A 217 1.34 8.93 14.76
CA LYS A 217 1.74 9.74 13.60
C LYS A 217 0.75 9.58 12.45
N ILE A 218 0.72 10.53 11.52
CA ILE A 218 -0.12 10.48 10.33
C ILE A 218 0.75 10.38 9.08
N ILE A 219 0.47 9.38 8.25
CA ILE A 219 1.05 9.21 6.91
C ILE A 219 -0.08 9.42 5.90
N LEU A 220 0.08 10.40 5.01
CA LEU A 220 -0.86 10.61 3.90
C LEU A 220 -0.34 9.91 2.64
N LYS A 221 -1.09 8.93 2.13
CA LYS A 221 -0.84 8.36 0.80
C LYS A 221 -1.44 9.28 -0.26
N VAL A 222 -0.60 9.78 -1.15
CA VAL A 222 -0.94 10.87 -2.07
C VAL A 222 -0.43 10.58 -3.49
N SER A 223 -1.11 11.16 -4.47
CA SER A 223 -0.80 11.01 -5.90
C SER A 223 -0.33 12.30 -6.56
N ASP A 224 -0.41 13.44 -5.87
CA ASP A 224 0.02 14.75 -6.38
C ASP A 224 0.23 15.75 -5.23
N TYR A 225 1.06 16.77 -5.48
CA TYR A 225 1.42 17.79 -4.50
C TYR A 225 0.20 18.60 -4.02
N ARG A 226 -0.67 19.02 -4.93
CA ARG A 226 -1.78 19.92 -4.61
C ARG A 226 -2.78 19.26 -3.67
N SER A 227 -3.19 18.03 -3.97
CA SER A 227 -4.09 17.23 -3.15
C SER A 227 -3.49 16.96 -1.78
N ALA A 228 -2.20 16.61 -1.73
CA ALA A 228 -1.47 16.39 -0.48
C ALA A 228 -1.50 17.65 0.40
N PHE A 229 -1.18 18.80 -0.18
CA PHE A 229 -1.10 20.05 0.55
C PHE A 229 -2.46 20.51 1.07
N ILE A 230 -3.53 20.37 0.29
CA ILE A 230 -4.90 20.66 0.73
C ILE A 230 -5.29 19.80 1.94
N GLN A 231 -5.03 18.49 1.86
CA GLN A 231 -5.33 17.56 2.95
C GLN A 231 -4.50 17.85 4.20
N ALA A 232 -3.21 18.16 4.03
CA ALA A 232 -2.33 18.51 5.15
C ALA A 232 -2.75 19.83 5.81
N LYS A 233 -3.14 20.86 5.04
CA LYS A 233 -3.69 22.12 5.62
C LYS A 233 -4.97 21.86 6.42
N PHE A 234 -5.82 20.95 5.97
CA PHE A 234 -7.02 20.58 6.72
C PHE A 234 -6.69 19.97 8.08
N LEU A 235 -5.68 19.08 8.13
CA LEU A 235 -5.22 18.45 9.38
C LEU A 235 -4.45 19.43 10.27
N ALA A 236 -3.56 20.25 9.70
CA ALA A 236 -2.79 21.24 10.44
C ALA A 236 -3.70 22.24 11.17
N LYS A 237 -4.76 22.73 10.50
CA LYS A 237 -5.78 23.61 11.12
C LYS A 237 -6.55 22.97 12.28
N LYS A 238 -6.38 21.67 12.50
CA LYS A 238 -6.96 20.90 13.60
C LYS A 238 -5.92 20.54 14.67
N GLY A 239 -4.69 21.02 14.55
CA GLY A 239 -3.58 20.68 15.42
C GLY A 239 -3.07 19.25 15.20
N LEU A 240 -3.27 18.70 14.00
CA LEU A 240 -2.81 17.36 13.63
C LEU A 240 -1.68 17.45 12.60
N TRP A 241 -0.56 16.80 12.89
CA TRP A 241 0.64 16.87 12.04
C TRP A 241 0.75 15.68 11.08
N VAL A 242 0.92 15.98 9.79
CA VAL A 242 1.29 14.97 8.79
C VAL A 242 2.79 14.72 8.90
N SER A 243 3.15 13.55 9.42
CA SER A 243 4.54 13.14 9.66
C SER A 243 5.21 12.56 8.42
N GLU A 244 4.44 12.09 7.44
CA GLU A 244 4.98 11.58 6.17
C GLU A 244 3.98 11.80 5.01
N PHE A 245 4.49 12.28 3.88
CA PHE A 245 3.82 12.18 2.59
C PHE A 245 4.37 10.98 1.83
N ARG A 246 3.51 9.98 1.59
CA ARG A 246 3.87 8.76 0.87
C ARG A 246 3.30 8.83 -0.54
N ILE A 247 4.15 9.20 -1.49
CA ILE A 247 3.80 9.44 -2.88
C ILE A 247 3.69 8.09 -3.60
N GLU A 248 2.60 7.87 -4.32
CA GLU A 248 2.39 6.64 -5.11
C GLU A 248 2.33 6.95 -6.59
N SER A 249 3.01 6.13 -7.39
CA SER A 249 2.73 6.06 -8.83
C SER A 249 1.26 5.71 -9.06
N GLY A 250 0.60 6.46 -9.95
CA GLY A 250 -0.82 6.30 -10.22
C GLY A 250 -1.17 4.92 -10.81
N LEU A 251 -0.34 4.40 -11.71
CA LEU A 251 -0.62 3.14 -12.43
C LEU A 251 0.43 2.04 -12.21
N ASN A 252 1.65 2.38 -11.77
CA ASN A 252 2.76 1.42 -11.61
C ASN A 252 2.85 0.81 -10.18
N CYS A 253 1.85 1.07 -9.33
CA CYS A 253 1.70 0.44 -8.01
C CYS A 253 0.83 -0.82 -8.07
N GLY A 254 0.94 -1.71 -7.08
CA GLY A 254 -0.08 -2.74 -6.85
C GLY A 254 -1.37 -2.17 -6.25
N GLY A 255 -2.46 -2.91 -6.32
CA GLY A 255 -3.75 -2.52 -5.74
C GLY A 255 -4.53 -1.54 -6.59
N HIS A 256 -5.05 -0.47 -5.96
CA HIS A 256 -5.82 0.56 -6.66
C HIS A 256 -4.94 1.29 -7.67
N ALA A 257 -5.47 1.44 -8.87
CA ALA A 257 -4.85 2.21 -9.94
C ALA A 257 -5.62 3.53 -10.09
N PHE A 258 -4.91 4.63 -10.06
CA PHE A 258 -5.44 5.97 -10.28
C PHE A 258 -4.65 6.60 -11.41
N ALA A 259 -5.21 6.56 -12.62
CA ALA A 259 -4.73 7.43 -13.68
C ALA A 259 -5.03 8.87 -13.22
N THR A 260 -4.00 9.57 -12.73
CA THR A 260 -4.06 11.02 -12.52
C THR A 260 -4.47 11.70 -13.84
N ASP A 261 -4.65 13.02 -13.86
CA ASP A 261 -4.93 13.79 -15.09
C ASP A 261 -3.74 13.81 -16.10
N GLY A 262 -2.98 12.71 -16.24
CA GLY A 262 -1.76 12.58 -17.04
C GLY A 262 -0.47 13.00 -16.31
N LEU A 263 -0.54 13.27 -15.00
CA LEU A 263 0.63 13.66 -14.19
C LEU A 263 1.48 12.44 -13.86
N LEU A 264 2.72 12.41 -14.37
CA LEU A 264 3.70 11.35 -14.11
C LEU A 264 4.44 11.56 -12.79
N MET A 265 4.95 10.46 -12.21
CA MET A 265 5.57 10.45 -10.89
C MET A 265 6.80 11.37 -10.78
N GLY A 266 7.63 11.45 -11.82
CA GLY A 266 8.84 12.29 -11.79
C GLY A 266 8.56 13.77 -11.54
N PRO A 267 7.73 14.43 -12.37
CA PRO A 267 7.28 15.80 -12.13
C PRO A 267 6.60 16.00 -10.76
N ILE A 268 5.81 15.03 -10.30
CA ILE A 268 5.19 15.09 -8.96
C ILE A 268 6.26 15.13 -7.87
N LEU A 269 7.27 14.27 -7.94
CA LEU A 269 8.37 14.24 -6.97
C LEU A 269 9.20 15.53 -7.01
N GLU A 270 9.40 16.12 -8.19
CA GLU A 270 10.06 17.41 -8.35
C GLU A 270 9.29 18.53 -7.62
N ASP A 271 7.95 18.55 -7.73
CA ASP A 271 7.11 19.50 -7.00
C ASP A 271 7.30 19.36 -5.48
N PHE A 272 7.31 18.12 -4.97
CA PHE A 272 7.51 17.86 -3.54
C PHE A 272 8.90 18.27 -3.05
N LYS A 273 9.94 18.00 -3.84
CA LYS A 273 11.32 18.39 -3.54
C LYS A 273 11.48 19.91 -3.53
N THR A 274 11.04 20.58 -4.59
CA THR A 274 11.25 22.03 -4.78
C THR A 274 10.45 22.89 -3.82
N LYS A 275 9.26 22.42 -3.41
CA LYS A 275 8.35 23.16 -2.52
C LYS A 275 8.34 22.63 -1.07
N ARG A 276 9.29 21.76 -0.72
CA ARG A 276 9.37 21.10 0.59
C ARG A 276 9.33 22.08 1.75
N ASP A 277 10.25 23.05 1.73
CA ASP A 277 10.42 24.02 2.82
C ASP A 277 9.23 24.98 2.93
N GLU A 278 8.69 25.44 1.80
CA GLU A 278 7.49 26.29 1.75
C GLU A 278 6.28 25.57 2.37
N MET A 279 6.06 24.31 1.97
CA MET A 279 4.99 23.48 2.50
C MET A 279 5.15 23.24 4.00
N GLN A 280 6.35 22.89 4.46
CA GLN A 280 6.63 22.66 5.88
C GLN A 280 6.36 23.91 6.72
N ALA A 281 6.88 25.06 6.29
CA ALA A 281 6.69 26.32 6.99
C ALA A 281 5.21 26.72 7.09
N GLU A 282 4.45 26.62 5.98
CA GLU A 282 3.02 26.97 6.01
C GLU A 282 2.21 26.00 6.88
N LEU A 283 2.48 24.70 6.79
CA LEU A 283 1.80 23.70 7.62
C LEU A 283 2.12 23.89 9.10
N PHE A 284 3.36 24.19 9.44
CA PHE A 284 3.78 24.40 10.82
C PHE A 284 3.12 25.64 11.43
N PHE A 285 3.03 26.74 10.69
CA PHE A 285 2.30 27.92 11.11
C PHE A 285 0.83 27.61 11.46
N LEU A 286 0.11 26.94 10.53
CA LEU A 286 -1.29 26.56 10.75
C LEU A 286 -1.45 25.59 11.93
N TYR A 287 -0.48 24.70 12.12
CA TYR A 287 -0.46 23.73 13.20
C TYR A 287 -0.26 24.40 14.57
N GLN A 288 0.69 25.34 14.68
CA GLN A 288 0.91 26.10 15.92
C GLN A 288 -0.33 26.91 16.30
N ASP A 289 -0.97 27.60 15.35
CA ASP A 289 -2.21 28.34 15.59
C ASP A 289 -3.31 27.45 16.18
N ALA A 290 -3.47 26.24 15.62
CA ALA A 290 -4.46 25.29 16.08
C ALA A 290 -4.13 24.69 17.46
N LEU A 291 -2.85 24.47 17.78
CA LEU A 291 -2.41 24.02 19.11
C LEU A 291 -2.63 25.09 20.17
N MET A 292 -2.28 26.35 19.87
CA MET A 292 -2.50 27.49 20.76
C MET A 292 -3.98 27.62 21.15
N ALA A 293 -4.89 27.45 20.17
CA ALA A 293 -6.33 27.45 20.42
C ALA A 293 -6.81 26.30 21.33
N LYS A 294 -6.02 25.23 21.48
CA LYS A 294 -6.26 24.08 22.37
C LYS A 294 -5.47 24.17 23.67
N ASN A 295 -4.81 25.29 23.97
CA ASN A 295 -3.89 25.47 25.10
C ASN A 295 -2.71 24.50 25.10
N LEU A 296 -2.30 24.07 23.91
CA LEU A 296 -1.08 23.30 23.68
C LEU A 296 -0.04 24.22 23.04
N LEU A 297 1.24 24.01 23.36
CA LEU A 297 2.34 24.78 22.78
C LEU A 297 3.40 23.83 22.26
N THR A 298 3.96 24.15 21.10
CA THR A 298 5.13 23.47 20.57
C THR A 298 5.98 24.46 19.80
N GLU A 299 7.24 24.58 20.21
CA GLU A 299 8.22 25.44 19.53
C GLU A 299 9.03 24.64 18.50
N VAL A 300 9.01 23.32 18.59
CA VAL A 300 9.77 22.41 17.73
C VAL A 300 8.87 21.85 16.65
N MET A 301 9.21 22.07 15.39
CA MET A 301 8.53 21.45 14.27
C MET A 301 8.74 19.93 14.30
N PRO A 302 7.67 19.11 14.40
CA PRO A 302 7.85 17.67 14.35
C PRO A 302 8.40 17.24 12.97
N PRO A 303 9.25 16.20 12.90
CA PRO A 303 9.81 15.75 11.63
C PRO A 303 8.74 15.43 10.59
N GLN A 304 8.98 15.81 9.33
CA GLN A 304 8.10 15.52 8.21
C GLN A 304 8.88 14.87 7.06
N LYS A 305 8.51 13.64 6.75
CA LYS A 305 9.17 12.81 5.73
C LYS A 305 8.45 12.85 4.40
N ILE A 306 9.19 12.58 3.33
CA ILE A 306 8.66 12.32 2.00
C ILE A 306 9.21 10.97 1.54
N SER A 307 8.31 10.05 1.22
CA SER A 307 8.66 8.74 0.68
C SER A 307 7.93 8.52 -0.63
N ALA A 308 8.43 7.60 -1.45
CA ALA A 308 7.81 7.28 -2.73
C ALA A 308 7.77 5.78 -3.02
N GLN A 309 6.73 5.34 -3.72
CA GLN A 309 6.57 3.94 -4.10
C GLN A 309 5.84 3.77 -5.44
N GLY A 310 6.07 2.61 -6.06
CA GLY A 310 5.49 2.24 -7.35
C GLY A 310 6.56 2.05 -8.42
N GLY A 311 6.59 0.88 -9.03
CA GLY A 311 7.46 0.59 -10.17
C GLY A 311 8.96 0.41 -9.90
N ILE A 312 9.46 0.76 -8.70
CA ILE A 312 10.88 0.58 -8.34
C ILE A 312 11.23 -0.90 -8.45
N GLY A 313 12.24 -1.22 -9.24
CA GLY A 313 12.65 -2.59 -9.54
C GLY A 313 14.10 -2.88 -9.24
N THR A 314 15.00 -1.89 -9.25
CA THR A 314 16.45 -2.09 -9.11
C THR A 314 17.05 -1.21 -8.00
N ALA A 315 18.24 -1.57 -7.51
CA ALA A 315 18.95 -0.77 -6.52
C ALA A 315 19.33 0.62 -7.06
N GLN A 316 19.66 0.72 -8.35
CA GLN A 316 20.03 1.98 -8.99
C GLN A 316 18.83 2.91 -9.13
N GLU A 317 17.64 2.38 -9.48
CA GLU A 317 16.38 3.15 -9.43
C GLU A 317 16.10 3.63 -8.00
N ASN A 318 16.27 2.76 -7.00
CA ASN A 318 16.07 3.10 -5.59
C ASN A 318 17.00 4.24 -5.13
N ASP A 319 18.30 4.09 -5.39
CA ASP A 319 19.33 5.08 -5.05
C ASP A 319 19.10 6.41 -5.78
N PHE A 320 18.71 6.35 -7.06
CA PHE A 320 18.35 7.52 -7.84
C PHE A 320 17.17 8.26 -7.19
N MET A 321 16.12 7.55 -6.79
CA MET A 321 14.94 8.14 -6.16
C MET A 321 15.29 8.82 -4.84
N LEU A 322 16.09 8.17 -3.99
CA LEU A 322 16.54 8.72 -2.71
C LEU A 322 17.38 9.99 -2.90
N LYS A 323 18.38 9.95 -3.78
CA LYS A 323 19.34 11.07 -3.95
C LYS A 323 18.80 12.21 -4.79
N HIS A 324 18.18 11.91 -5.94
CA HIS A 324 17.73 12.96 -6.86
C HIS A 324 16.54 13.73 -6.31
N TYR A 325 15.57 13.03 -5.69
CA TYR A 325 14.34 13.63 -5.16
C TYR A 325 14.40 13.95 -3.66
N ASP A 326 15.55 13.71 -3.00
CA ASP A 326 15.75 13.93 -1.56
C ASP A 326 14.70 13.21 -0.69
N LEU A 327 14.42 11.96 -1.05
CA LEU A 327 13.42 11.14 -0.36
C LEU A 327 14.02 10.50 0.90
N ASP A 328 13.21 10.43 1.96
CA ASP A 328 13.59 9.79 3.21
C ASP A 328 13.58 8.26 3.12
N ALA A 329 12.74 7.69 2.27
CA ALA A 329 12.61 6.25 2.05
C ALA A 329 11.85 5.92 0.76
N THR A 330 11.97 4.66 0.33
CA THR A 330 11.16 4.10 -0.76
C THR A 330 10.29 2.91 -0.30
N GLY A 331 9.13 2.73 -0.94
CA GLY A 331 8.26 1.59 -0.66
C GLY A 331 8.44 0.46 -1.66
N TRP A 332 8.74 -0.73 -1.16
CA TRP A 332 8.87 -1.96 -1.96
C TRP A 332 7.71 -2.89 -1.68
N GLY A 333 6.71 -2.89 -2.57
CA GLY A 333 5.46 -3.61 -2.38
C GLY A 333 5.45 -4.99 -3.03
N SER A 334 5.14 -5.04 -4.32
CA SER A 334 4.89 -6.29 -5.04
C SER A 334 6.04 -7.30 -5.00
N PRO A 335 7.33 -6.93 -5.04
CA PRO A 335 8.41 -7.90 -4.88
C PRO A 335 8.34 -8.71 -3.58
N PHE A 336 7.87 -8.11 -2.48
CA PHE A 336 7.70 -8.83 -1.20
C PHE A 336 6.58 -9.88 -1.22
N LEU A 337 5.67 -9.85 -2.20
CA LEU A 337 4.69 -10.94 -2.40
C LEU A 337 5.39 -12.28 -2.74
N LEU A 338 6.61 -12.23 -3.27
CA LEU A 338 7.45 -13.40 -3.56
C LEU A 338 8.38 -13.79 -2.40
N VAL A 339 8.19 -13.19 -1.21
CA VAL A 339 8.98 -13.47 0.01
C VAL A 339 8.07 -14.11 1.07
N PRO A 340 8.02 -15.45 1.15
CA PRO A 340 7.13 -16.17 2.07
C PRO A 340 7.45 -15.92 3.54
N GLU A 341 8.70 -15.55 3.85
CA GLU A 341 9.15 -15.15 5.19
C GLU A 341 8.49 -13.85 5.67
N ALA A 342 8.12 -12.95 4.75
CA ALA A 342 7.58 -11.63 5.08
C ALA A 342 6.07 -11.53 4.90
N THR A 343 5.45 -12.34 4.04
CA THR A 343 4.04 -12.18 3.63
C THR A 343 3.21 -13.45 3.80
N ASN A 344 1.90 -13.36 3.59
CA ASN A 344 0.95 -14.49 3.65
C ASN A 344 0.44 -14.94 2.28
N VAL A 345 1.26 -14.85 1.23
CA VAL A 345 0.93 -15.45 -0.06
C VAL A 345 0.98 -16.98 0.06
N ASP A 346 -0.08 -17.67 -0.36
CA ASP A 346 -0.18 -19.13 -0.36
C ASP A 346 0.67 -19.75 -1.48
N GLU A 347 0.97 -21.04 -1.36
CA GLU A 347 1.88 -21.73 -2.28
C GLU A 347 1.38 -21.78 -3.73
N GLU A 348 0.07 -21.93 -3.97
CA GLU A 348 -0.48 -21.97 -5.33
C GLU A 348 -0.30 -20.60 -5.99
N THR A 349 -0.67 -19.54 -5.28
CA THR A 349 -0.52 -18.17 -5.76
C THR A 349 0.95 -17.80 -5.98
N LEU A 350 1.87 -18.19 -5.07
CA LEU A 350 3.31 -17.96 -5.24
C LEU A 350 3.85 -18.56 -6.54
N LYS A 351 3.52 -19.82 -6.83
CA LYS A 351 3.94 -20.50 -8.06
C LYS A 351 3.40 -19.78 -9.30
N GLN A 352 2.13 -19.37 -9.28
CA GLN A 352 1.53 -18.62 -10.38
C GLN A 352 2.24 -17.28 -10.63
N LEU A 353 2.64 -16.56 -9.58
CA LEU A 353 3.35 -15.28 -9.71
C LEU A 353 4.75 -15.46 -10.28
N VAL A 354 5.45 -16.53 -9.90
CA VAL A 354 6.80 -16.86 -10.42
C VAL A 354 6.77 -17.17 -11.92
N ASP A 355 5.75 -17.89 -12.37
CA ASP A 355 5.60 -18.32 -13.77
C ASP A 355 4.90 -17.25 -14.65
N ALA A 356 4.62 -16.07 -14.11
CA ALA A 356 3.87 -15.01 -14.79
C ALA A 356 4.75 -14.20 -15.75
N ASP A 357 4.12 -13.71 -16.82
CA ASP A 357 4.74 -12.74 -17.72
C ASP A 357 3.98 -11.40 -17.72
N THR A 358 4.47 -10.41 -18.48
CA THR A 358 3.89 -9.07 -18.50
C THR A 358 2.41 -9.02 -18.91
N ASN A 359 1.90 -10.00 -19.67
CA ASN A 359 0.51 -10.06 -20.12
C ASN A 359 -0.46 -10.56 -19.03
N ASP A 360 0.06 -11.20 -17.99
CA ASP A 360 -0.75 -11.67 -16.85
C ASP A 360 -1.16 -10.54 -15.91
N TYR A 361 -0.50 -9.39 -15.99
CA TYR A 361 -0.78 -8.19 -15.19
C TYR A 361 -1.57 -7.18 -16.02
N TYR A 362 -2.67 -6.67 -15.47
CA TYR A 362 -3.53 -5.75 -16.21
C TYR A 362 -4.35 -4.85 -15.29
N ILE A 363 -4.70 -3.67 -15.79
CA ILE A 363 -5.63 -2.75 -15.12
C ILE A 363 -7.05 -3.10 -15.56
N SER A 364 -7.94 -3.25 -14.58
CA SER A 364 -9.33 -3.63 -14.80
C SER A 364 -10.28 -2.77 -13.98
N SER A 365 -11.58 -2.80 -14.32
CA SER A 365 -12.63 -2.15 -13.55
C SER A 365 -13.24 -3.07 -12.48
N SER A 366 -12.59 -4.20 -12.16
CA SER A 366 -13.13 -5.28 -11.33
C SER A 366 -13.52 -4.90 -9.90
N SER A 367 -13.09 -3.73 -9.39
CA SER A 367 -13.46 -3.25 -8.07
C SER A 367 -14.98 -3.00 -7.96
N PRO A 368 -15.64 -3.49 -6.90
CA PRO A 368 -17.03 -3.16 -6.65
C PRO A 368 -17.31 -1.66 -6.47
N LEU A 369 -16.29 -0.87 -6.12
CA LEU A 369 -16.38 0.57 -5.89
C LEU A 369 -16.23 1.42 -7.16
N GLY A 370 -16.05 0.79 -8.34
CA GLY A 370 -15.86 1.51 -9.60
C GLY A 370 -14.50 2.18 -9.76
N ILE A 371 -13.52 1.82 -8.92
CA ILE A 371 -12.13 2.29 -8.99
C ILE A 371 -11.31 1.27 -9.78
N LEU A 372 -10.39 1.73 -10.61
CA LEU A 372 -9.50 0.85 -11.35
C LEU A 372 -8.55 0.09 -10.41
N PHE A 373 -8.15 -1.10 -10.82
CA PHE A 373 -7.35 -1.98 -10.00
C PHE A 373 -6.35 -2.74 -10.86
N ASN A 374 -5.11 -2.85 -10.40
CA ASN A 374 -4.15 -3.80 -10.94
C ASN A 374 -4.59 -5.22 -10.54
N ASN A 375 -4.69 -6.10 -11.51
CA ASN A 375 -5.18 -7.47 -11.35
C ASN A 375 -4.22 -8.48 -11.98
N PHE A 376 -4.38 -9.73 -11.55
CA PHE A 376 -3.59 -10.85 -12.00
C PHE A 376 -4.48 -11.92 -12.63
N ARG A 377 -4.29 -12.19 -13.93
CA ARG A 377 -5.16 -13.06 -14.73
C ARG A 377 -5.22 -14.49 -14.23
N ARG A 378 -4.10 -15.01 -13.73
CA ARG A 378 -4.01 -16.40 -13.28
C ARG A 378 -4.58 -16.64 -11.88
N SER A 379 -5.04 -15.60 -11.19
CA SER A 379 -5.58 -15.72 -9.83
C SER A 379 -6.75 -16.70 -9.76
N SER A 380 -6.83 -17.46 -8.67
CA SER A 380 -7.91 -18.45 -8.49
C SER A 380 -9.30 -17.78 -8.38
N ALA A 381 -9.37 -16.53 -7.93
CA ALA A 381 -10.60 -15.74 -7.98
C ALA A 381 -11.07 -15.44 -9.40
N GLU A 382 -10.16 -15.14 -10.32
CA GLU A 382 -10.50 -14.91 -11.73
C GLU A 382 -11.02 -16.18 -12.39
N ARG A 383 -10.34 -17.31 -12.16
CA ARG A 383 -10.83 -18.63 -12.61
C ARG A 383 -12.25 -18.91 -12.12
N ILE A 384 -12.50 -18.73 -10.82
CA ILE A 384 -13.83 -18.95 -10.22
C ILE A 384 -14.87 -17.97 -10.77
N ARG A 385 -14.49 -16.72 -11.08
CA ARG A 385 -15.38 -15.73 -11.72
C ARG A 385 -15.84 -16.23 -13.09
N LEU A 386 -14.90 -16.66 -13.94
CA LEU A 386 -15.18 -17.19 -15.28
C LEU A 386 -16.04 -18.47 -15.21
N GLU A 387 -15.74 -19.39 -14.29
CA GLU A 387 -16.55 -20.60 -14.08
C GLU A 387 -18.01 -20.28 -13.69
N ARG A 388 -18.23 -19.23 -12.88
CA ARG A 388 -19.57 -18.80 -12.47
C ARG A 388 -20.35 -18.15 -13.61
N ILE A 389 -19.68 -17.37 -14.45
CA ILE A 389 -20.26 -16.81 -15.67
C ILE A 389 -20.70 -17.95 -16.59
N ALA A 390 -19.83 -18.93 -16.85
CA ALA A 390 -20.14 -20.08 -17.69
C ALA A 390 -21.32 -20.93 -17.16
N LYS A 391 -21.50 -20.99 -15.83
CA LYS A 391 -22.65 -21.67 -15.18
C LYS A 391 -23.94 -20.84 -15.14
N GLY A 392 -23.96 -19.64 -15.73
CA GLY A 392 -25.11 -18.72 -15.69
C GLY A 392 -25.42 -18.18 -14.29
N ARG A 393 -24.42 -18.15 -13.39
CA ARG A 393 -24.56 -17.71 -11.99
C ARG A 393 -23.45 -16.71 -11.62
N PRO A 394 -23.29 -15.62 -12.37
CA PRO A 394 -22.20 -14.66 -12.13
C PRO A 394 -22.33 -14.01 -10.75
N GLY A 395 -21.22 -13.46 -10.26
CA GLY A 395 -21.14 -12.82 -8.95
C GLY A 395 -20.93 -13.76 -7.75
N SER A 396 -20.47 -13.18 -6.65
CA SER A 396 -20.16 -13.87 -5.39
C SER A 396 -21.31 -13.85 -4.39
N PRO A 397 -21.42 -14.84 -3.50
CA PRO A 397 -22.22 -14.70 -2.28
C PRO A 397 -21.57 -13.63 -1.40
N CYS A 398 -22.20 -12.46 -1.25
CA CYS A 398 -21.63 -11.30 -0.55
C CYS A 398 -21.76 -11.47 0.97
N ASN A 399 -20.95 -12.36 1.56
CA ASN A 399 -21.08 -12.72 2.98
C ASN A 399 -20.51 -11.63 3.91
N LYS A 400 -19.36 -11.06 3.55
CA LYS A 400 -18.63 -10.06 4.37
C LYS A 400 -19.24 -8.65 4.32
N LYS A 401 -19.85 -8.28 3.18
CA LYS A 401 -20.58 -7.01 2.99
C LYS A 401 -19.79 -5.69 3.20
N PHE A 402 -18.45 -5.70 3.28
CA PHE A 402 -17.67 -4.46 3.50
C PHE A 402 -17.73 -3.46 2.34
N LEU A 403 -17.91 -3.92 1.11
CA LEU A 403 -17.95 -3.09 -0.12
C LEU A 403 -19.37 -2.93 -0.68
N VAL A 404 -20.36 -2.94 0.21
CA VAL A 404 -21.77 -2.73 -0.14
C VAL A 404 -22.03 -1.22 -0.21
N SER A 405 -22.51 -0.74 -1.36
CA SER A 405 -22.67 0.70 -1.60
C SER A 405 -23.72 1.10 -2.64
N ASN A 406 -24.36 0.16 -3.33
CA ASN A 406 -25.22 0.45 -4.47
C ASN A 406 -26.70 0.13 -4.17
N THR A 407 -27.61 1.09 -4.40
CA THR A 407 -29.06 0.98 -4.15
C THR A 407 -29.90 0.97 -5.44
N GLU A 408 -29.31 0.64 -6.59
CA GLU A 408 -29.99 0.70 -7.89
C GLU A 408 -31.24 -0.20 -7.95
N PHE A 409 -31.22 -1.34 -7.26
CA PHE A 409 -32.29 -2.35 -7.31
C PHE A 409 -32.96 -2.64 -5.97
N THR A 410 -32.42 -2.13 -4.86
CA THR A 410 -32.84 -2.47 -3.50
C THR A 410 -32.75 -1.23 -2.59
N GLU A 411 -33.65 -1.10 -1.63
CA GLU A 411 -33.60 -0.02 -0.63
C GLU A 411 -32.33 -0.09 0.22
N GLN A 412 -32.00 -1.29 0.70
CA GLN A 412 -30.73 -1.57 1.36
C GLN A 412 -29.64 -1.73 0.30
N PRO A 413 -28.46 -1.11 0.47
CA PRO A 413 -27.42 -1.23 -0.53
C PRO A 413 -26.98 -2.69 -0.70
N ILE A 414 -26.64 -3.06 -1.93
CA ILE A 414 -26.00 -4.33 -2.30
C ILE A 414 -24.66 -4.06 -3.00
N CYS A 415 -23.82 -5.10 -3.07
CA CYS A 415 -22.50 -5.00 -3.68
C CYS A 415 -22.60 -5.29 -5.19
N THR A 416 -21.93 -4.52 -6.02
CA THR A 416 -21.95 -4.70 -7.48
C THR A 416 -21.27 -6.00 -7.95
N ALA A 417 -20.39 -6.58 -7.13
CA ALA A 417 -19.81 -7.92 -7.35
C ALA A 417 -20.68 -9.06 -6.78
N SER A 418 -21.82 -8.75 -6.17
CA SER A 418 -22.71 -9.77 -5.61
C SER A 418 -23.51 -10.47 -6.71
N ARG A 419 -23.83 -11.74 -6.48
CA ARG A 419 -24.72 -12.52 -7.35
C ARG A 419 -26.09 -11.87 -7.53
N GLU A 420 -26.59 -11.24 -6.46
CA GLU A 420 -27.87 -10.53 -6.47
C GLU A 420 -27.86 -9.37 -7.45
N TYR A 421 -26.90 -8.44 -7.29
CA TYR A 421 -26.78 -7.28 -8.18
C TYR A 421 -26.55 -7.69 -9.63
N GLN A 422 -25.60 -8.60 -9.89
CA GLN A 422 -25.28 -8.98 -11.27
C GLN A 422 -26.47 -9.66 -11.96
N ASN A 423 -27.24 -10.49 -11.25
CA ASN A 423 -28.44 -11.11 -11.80
C ASN A 423 -29.51 -10.06 -12.17
N LEU A 424 -29.79 -9.13 -11.26
CA LEU A 424 -30.77 -8.06 -11.48
C LEU A 424 -30.36 -7.16 -12.65
N LYS A 425 -29.08 -6.75 -12.69
CA LYS A 425 -28.56 -5.89 -13.74
C LYS A 425 -28.56 -6.57 -15.12
N ILE A 426 -28.16 -7.83 -15.19
CA ILE A 426 -28.18 -8.60 -16.45
C ILE A 426 -29.61 -8.76 -16.98
N LYS A 427 -30.59 -9.04 -16.12
CA LYS A 427 -32.01 -9.11 -16.52
C LYS A 427 -32.54 -7.78 -17.05
N GLN A 428 -32.16 -6.68 -16.41
CA GLN A 428 -32.50 -5.33 -16.88
C GLN A 428 -31.91 -5.08 -18.27
N LEU A 429 -30.63 -5.39 -18.48
CA LEU A 429 -29.95 -5.23 -19.78
C LEU A 429 -30.58 -6.08 -20.89
N GLN A 430 -30.91 -7.34 -20.59
CA GLN A 430 -31.57 -8.25 -21.53
C GLN A 430 -32.97 -7.76 -21.92
N SER A 431 -33.67 -7.06 -21.02
CA SER A 431 -35.01 -6.52 -21.26
C SER A 431 -35.00 -5.17 -21.98
N ALA A 432 -33.84 -4.52 -22.13
CA ALA A 432 -33.70 -3.18 -22.66
C ALA A 432 -33.68 -3.10 -24.21
N GLY A 433 -33.73 -4.23 -24.92
CA GLY A 433 -33.75 -4.26 -26.39
C GLY A 433 -32.48 -3.71 -27.04
N LEU A 434 -31.33 -3.82 -26.37
CA LEU A 434 -30.04 -3.35 -26.86
C LEU A 434 -29.55 -4.17 -28.06
N GLU A 435 -28.76 -3.56 -28.94
CA GLU A 435 -28.05 -4.29 -30.00
C GLU A 435 -27.17 -5.40 -29.38
N PRO A 436 -27.08 -6.61 -29.98
CA PRO A 436 -26.32 -7.73 -29.43
C PRO A 436 -24.89 -7.40 -28.96
N LYS A 437 -24.14 -6.61 -29.73
CA LYS A 437 -22.76 -6.21 -29.37
C LYS A 437 -22.71 -5.27 -28.15
N VAL A 438 -23.68 -4.37 -28.04
CA VAL A 438 -23.80 -3.46 -26.90
C VAL A 438 -24.22 -4.24 -25.66
N LEU A 439 -25.18 -5.16 -25.81
CA LEU A 439 -25.61 -6.03 -24.71
C LEU A 439 -24.46 -6.87 -24.16
N GLU A 440 -23.66 -7.49 -25.02
CA GLU A 440 -22.49 -8.28 -24.63
C GLU A 440 -21.49 -7.44 -23.83
N ARG A 441 -21.11 -6.27 -24.34
CA ARG A 441 -20.20 -5.33 -23.67
C ARG A 441 -20.72 -4.89 -22.28
N GLU A 442 -22.00 -4.55 -22.17
CA GLU A 442 -22.59 -4.14 -20.88
C GLU A 442 -22.65 -5.31 -19.88
N VAL A 443 -22.95 -6.52 -20.34
CA VAL A 443 -22.94 -7.73 -19.51
C VAL A 443 -21.51 -8.05 -19.05
N GLU A 444 -20.50 -7.90 -19.90
CA GLU A 444 -19.09 -8.04 -19.53
C GLU A 444 -18.71 -7.03 -18.45
N ALA A 445 -19.08 -5.76 -18.58
CA ALA A 445 -18.78 -4.73 -17.59
C ALA A 445 -19.40 -5.03 -16.20
N VAL A 446 -20.59 -5.64 -16.18
CA VAL A 446 -21.26 -6.09 -14.95
C VAL A 446 -20.54 -7.31 -14.34
N THR A 447 -20.16 -8.27 -15.18
CA THR A 447 -19.57 -9.54 -14.72
C THR A 447 -18.07 -9.49 -14.49
N GLU A 448 -17.37 -8.42 -14.90
CA GLU A 448 -15.98 -8.11 -14.56
C GLU A 448 -15.77 -7.93 -13.05
N LYS A 449 -16.81 -7.52 -12.31
CA LYS A 449 -16.70 -7.24 -10.87
C LYS A 449 -16.41 -8.50 -10.07
N VAL A 450 -15.43 -8.42 -9.17
CA VAL A 450 -14.95 -9.54 -8.33
C VAL A 450 -15.08 -9.22 -6.83
N CYS A 451 -15.24 -10.25 -6.00
CA CYS A 451 -15.26 -10.08 -4.55
C CYS A 451 -13.84 -9.81 -4.02
N LEU A 452 -13.60 -8.60 -3.52
CA LEU A 452 -12.33 -8.24 -2.87
C LEU A 452 -12.31 -8.59 -1.38
N CYS A 453 -13.46 -8.54 -0.69
CA CYS A 453 -13.56 -8.75 0.76
C CYS A 453 -13.06 -10.13 1.21
N GLU A 454 -13.46 -11.20 0.50
CA GLU A 454 -13.00 -12.56 0.81
C GLU A 454 -11.67 -12.85 0.13
N GLY A 455 -11.52 -12.43 -1.13
CA GLY A 455 -10.38 -12.84 -1.96
C GLY A 455 -9.04 -12.29 -1.49
N LEU A 456 -9.00 -11.07 -0.96
CA LEU A 456 -7.76 -10.47 -0.42
C LEU A 456 -7.36 -11.03 0.95
N CYS A 457 -8.21 -11.85 1.58
CA CYS A 457 -7.95 -12.49 2.88
C CYS A 457 -7.70 -14.00 2.74
N ALA A 458 -8.25 -14.65 1.69
CA ALA A 458 -8.24 -16.09 1.51
C ALA A 458 -6.84 -16.71 1.60
N SER A 459 -5.83 -16.06 1.00
CA SER A 459 -4.44 -16.52 1.03
C SER A 459 -3.89 -16.68 2.46
N ALA A 460 -4.18 -15.73 3.36
CA ALA A 460 -3.74 -15.81 4.74
C ALA A 460 -4.43 -16.95 5.51
N PHE A 461 -5.70 -17.24 5.19
CA PHE A 461 -6.40 -18.37 5.79
C PHE A 461 -5.92 -19.72 5.24
N ILE A 462 -5.57 -19.80 3.96
CA ILE A 462 -5.04 -21.02 3.35
C ILE A 462 -3.64 -21.31 3.91
N LYS A 463 -2.74 -20.33 3.91
CA LYS A 463 -1.35 -20.50 4.36
C LYS A 463 -1.22 -20.95 5.82
N ASN A 464 -2.14 -20.52 6.68
CA ASN A 464 -2.10 -20.79 8.12
C ASN A 464 -3.15 -21.83 8.56
N ASP A 465 -3.72 -22.60 7.62
CA ASP A 465 -4.71 -23.65 7.90
C ASP A 465 -5.93 -23.18 8.72
N MET A 466 -6.33 -21.91 8.53
CA MET A 466 -7.43 -21.29 9.28
C MET A 466 -8.78 -21.40 8.57
N LEU A 467 -8.83 -21.80 7.30
CA LEU A 467 -10.03 -21.73 6.47
C LEU A 467 -11.19 -22.55 7.05
N LYS A 468 -12.35 -21.91 7.27
CA LYS A 468 -13.53 -22.57 7.83
C LYS A 468 -14.33 -23.30 6.74
N PRO A 469 -15.17 -24.30 7.10
CA PRO A 469 -16.08 -24.93 6.16
C PRO A 469 -16.95 -23.91 5.43
N ARG A 470 -17.08 -24.06 4.11
CA ARG A 470 -17.87 -23.19 3.21
C ARG A 470 -17.29 -21.80 2.94
N GLU A 471 -16.13 -21.44 3.52
CA GLU A 471 -15.41 -20.23 3.10
C GLU A 471 -14.80 -20.41 1.70
N SER A 472 -14.71 -19.31 0.95
CA SER A 472 -14.15 -19.30 -0.39
C SER A 472 -12.63 -19.49 -0.35
N LYS A 473 -12.12 -20.38 -1.22
CA LYS A 473 -10.68 -20.52 -1.52
C LYS A 473 -10.21 -19.59 -2.65
N ALA A 474 -11.10 -18.75 -3.18
CA ALA A 474 -10.80 -17.83 -4.26
C ALA A 474 -9.85 -16.74 -3.76
N VAL A 475 -8.58 -16.78 -4.17
CA VAL A 475 -7.58 -15.76 -3.85
C VAL A 475 -7.63 -14.68 -4.92
N THR A 476 -7.84 -13.44 -4.48
CA THR A 476 -7.68 -12.25 -5.30
C THR A 476 -6.35 -11.61 -4.93
N ILE A 477 -5.54 -11.25 -5.92
CA ILE A 477 -4.27 -10.57 -5.70
C ILE A 477 -4.07 -9.47 -6.74
N CYS A 478 -3.45 -8.38 -6.32
CA CYS A 478 -3.29 -7.15 -7.09
C CYS A 478 -1.85 -6.63 -7.10
N PRO A 479 -0.88 -7.44 -7.59
CA PRO A 479 0.49 -6.99 -7.73
C PRO A 479 0.60 -5.87 -8.78
N GLY A 480 1.59 -4.99 -8.62
CA GLY A 480 1.98 -4.05 -9.66
C GLY A 480 2.67 -4.77 -10.82
N PRO A 481 2.64 -4.19 -12.03
CA PRO A 481 3.11 -4.86 -13.25
C PRO A 481 4.61 -5.17 -13.24
N ASN A 482 5.38 -4.47 -12.41
CA ASN A 482 6.81 -4.70 -12.25
C ASN A 482 7.16 -6.12 -11.72
N LEU A 483 6.19 -6.80 -11.10
CA LEU A 483 6.41 -8.15 -10.56
C LEU A 483 6.72 -9.18 -11.66
N ALA A 484 6.29 -8.95 -12.90
CA ALA A 484 6.54 -9.82 -14.06
C ALA A 484 8.02 -10.12 -14.32
N TYR A 485 8.93 -9.29 -13.80
CA TYR A 485 10.37 -9.46 -14.00
C TYR A 485 11.04 -10.27 -12.89
N PHE A 486 10.34 -10.55 -11.79
CA PHE A 486 10.83 -11.34 -10.67
C PHE A 486 10.38 -12.80 -10.85
N SER A 487 11.33 -13.69 -11.13
CA SER A 487 11.07 -15.05 -11.61
C SER A 487 11.37 -16.16 -10.60
N LYS A 488 11.47 -15.83 -9.30
CA LYS A 488 11.76 -16.79 -8.24
C LYS A 488 11.02 -16.44 -6.96
N ILE A 489 10.93 -17.44 -6.07
CA ILE A 489 10.63 -17.21 -4.67
C ILE A 489 11.93 -16.80 -4.00
N TYR A 490 11.91 -15.71 -3.23
CA TYR A 490 13.10 -15.16 -2.58
C TYR A 490 13.00 -15.28 -1.07
N THR A 491 14.17 -15.43 -0.45
CA THR A 491 14.35 -15.19 0.98
C THR A 491 14.27 -13.69 1.28
N LEU A 492 14.10 -13.33 2.55
CA LEU A 492 14.14 -11.94 2.98
C LEU A 492 15.50 -11.30 2.67
N ASP A 493 16.59 -12.05 2.88
CA ASP A 493 17.97 -11.61 2.68
C ASP A 493 18.24 -11.30 1.20
N GLU A 494 17.85 -12.19 0.28
CA GLU A 494 18.04 -11.97 -1.16
C GLU A 494 17.35 -10.71 -1.67
N LEU A 495 16.11 -10.45 -1.25
CA LEU A 495 15.39 -9.25 -1.69
C LEU A 495 15.96 -7.98 -1.07
N ILE A 496 16.44 -8.03 0.18
CA ILE A 496 17.08 -6.86 0.81
C ILE A 496 18.44 -6.58 0.17
N ASP A 497 19.22 -7.62 -0.10
CA ASP A 497 20.49 -7.52 -0.83
C ASP A 497 20.27 -6.94 -2.23
N HIS A 498 19.14 -7.25 -2.88
CA HIS A 498 18.75 -6.62 -4.13
C HIS A 498 18.46 -5.13 -3.99
N ILE A 499 17.74 -4.72 -2.94
CA ILE A 499 17.42 -3.31 -2.67
C ILE A 499 18.70 -2.50 -2.39
N TYR A 500 19.67 -3.11 -1.72
CA TYR A 500 20.96 -2.49 -1.34
C TYR A 500 22.11 -2.79 -2.29
N ASN A 501 21.84 -3.25 -3.51
CA ASN A 501 22.84 -3.44 -4.57
C ASN A 501 23.94 -4.48 -4.27
N ARG A 502 23.68 -5.47 -3.41
CA ARG A 502 24.61 -6.58 -3.13
C ARG A 502 24.40 -7.76 -4.07
N THR A 503 23.19 -7.91 -4.59
CA THR A 503 22.84 -8.83 -5.67
C THR A 503 21.92 -8.12 -6.66
N ASP A 504 21.83 -8.63 -7.89
CA ASP A 504 20.86 -8.15 -8.88
C ASP A 504 19.97 -9.30 -9.32
N LEU A 505 18.76 -9.33 -8.76
CA LEU A 505 17.74 -10.35 -9.07
C LEU A 505 17.12 -10.14 -10.46
N LEU A 506 17.36 -8.99 -11.09
CA LEU A 506 16.81 -8.60 -12.39
C LEU A 506 17.86 -8.52 -13.50
N ALA A 507 19.10 -8.96 -13.26
CA ALA A 507 20.22 -8.84 -14.21
C ALA A 507 19.92 -9.41 -15.62
N SER A 508 19.09 -10.46 -15.72
CA SER A 508 18.71 -11.08 -16.97
C SER A 508 17.43 -10.52 -17.61
N SER A 509 16.82 -9.52 -16.99
CA SER A 509 15.54 -8.95 -17.41
C SER A 509 15.73 -7.78 -18.37
N LYS A 510 15.07 -7.84 -19.53
CA LYS A 510 14.92 -6.68 -20.41
C LYS A 510 13.69 -5.89 -20.00
N ARG A 511 13.87 -4.91 -19.12
CA ARG A 511 12.83 -4.00 -18.64
C ARG A 511 13.15 -2.55 -18.95
N ALA A 512 12.10 -1.75 -19.14
CA ALA A 512 12.23 -0.29 -19.16
C ALA A 512 12.44 0.24 -17.73
N HIS A 513 13.10 1.39 -17.60
CA HIS A 513 13.19 2.12 -16.34
C HIS A 513 11.79 2.43 -15.78
N MET A 514 11.63 2.44 -14.45
CA MET A 514 10.34 2.60 -13.76
C MET A 514 9.48 3.78 -14.27
N PHE A 515 10.10 4.92 -14.60
CA PHE A 515 9.43 6.11 -15.16
C PHE A 515 8.92 5.92 -16.58
N VAL A 516 9.71 5.29 -17.46
CA VAL A 516 9.27 4.99 -18.83
C VAL A 516 8.20 3.91 -18.82
N ASN A 517 8.31 2.94 -17.91
CA ASN A 517 7.26 1.95 -17.70
C ASN A 517 5.95 2.60 -17.23
N GLU A 518 5.99 3.52 -16.27
CA GLU A 518 4.80 4.29 -15.85
C GLU A 518 4.19 5.06 -17.02
N LEU A 519 5.01 5.80 -17.78
CA LEU A 519 4.53 6.53 -18.97
C LEU A 519 3.81 5.60 -19.95
N ASN A 520 4.35 4.42 -20.22
CA ASN A 520 3.72 3.44 -21.10
C ASN A 520 2.35 2.97 -20.56
N LEU A 521 2.23 2.74 -19.26
CA LEU A 521 0.94 2.41 -18.63
C LEU A 521 -0.08 3.53 -18.81
N TYR A 522 0.33 4.79 -18.69
CA TYR A 522 -0.53 5.95 -18.93
C TYR A 522 -0.93 6.10 -20.40
N ILE A 523 -0.03 5.82 -21.35
CA ILE A 523 -0.35 5.82 -22.78
C ILE A 523 -1.38 4.73 -23.10
N ASP A 524 -1.21 3.53 -22.54
CA ASP A 524 -2.15 2.42 -22.75
C ASP A 524 -3.51 2.70 -22.10
N TYR A 525 -3.51 3.34 -20.93
CA TYR A 525 -4.72 3.84 -20.30
C TYR A 525 -5.44 4.87 -21.20
N LEU A 526 -4.73 5.89 -21.67
CA LEU A 526 -5.30 6.92 -22.55
C LEU A 526 -5.85 6.32 -23.84
N LYS A 527 -5.13 5.38 -24.45
CA LYS A 527 -5.59 4.67 -25.65
C LYS A 527 -6.93 3.94 -25.41
N LYS A 528 -7.07 3.28 -24.26
CA LYS A 528 -8.32 2.63 -23.86
C LYS A 528 -9.43 3.66 -23.66
N ASP A 529 -9.17 4.75 -22.96
CA ASP A 529 -10.16 5.82 -22.72
C ASP A 529 -10.63 6.48 -24.03
N ILE A 530 -9.73 6.75 -24.97
CA ILE A 530 -10.09 7.22 -26.32
C ILE A 530 -11.07 6.24 -26.97
N SER A 531 -10.73 4.94 -27.00
CA SER A 531 -11.58 3.93 -27.65
C SER A 531 -12.98 3.82 -27.02
N VAL A 532 -13.08 4.02 -25.70
CA VAL A 532 -14.36 3.99 -24.97
C VAL A 532 -15.21 5.22 -25.29
N TYR A 533 -14.57 6.38 -25.50
CA TYR A 533 -15.27 7.64 -25.75
C TYR A 533 -15.54 7.93 -27.22
N MET A 534 -14.90 7.22 -28.16
CA MET A 534 -15.12 7.42 -29.60
C MET A 534 -16.59 7.37 -30.00
N ASP A 535 -17.37 6.44 -29.42
CA ASP A 535 -18.79 6.27 -29.75
C ASP A 535 -19.70 7.36 -29.17
N ASN A 536 -19.23 8.11 -28.16
CA ASN A 536 -20.01 9.07 -27.37
C ASN A 536 -19.17 10.29 -26.95
N LEU A 537 -18.40 10.84 -27.90
CA LEU A 537 -17.52 11.98 -27.66
C LEU A 537 -18.34 13.24 -27.46
N ASN A 538 -18.04 13.99 -26.40
CA ASN A 538 -18.59 15.32 -26.17
C ASN A 538 -17.46 16.29 -25.85
N GLU A 539 -17.75 17.60 -25.88
CA GLU A 539 -16.73 18.64 -25.71
C GLU A 539 -15.95 18.49 -24.39
N LYS A 540 -16.63 18.08 -23.31
CA LYS A 540 -16.00 17.87 -22.01
C LYS A 540 -15.00 16.69 -22.03
N LYS A 541 -15.37 15.57 -22.64
CA LYS A 541 -14.51 14.40 -22.82
C LYS A 541 -13.33 14.71 -23.73
N GLY A 542 -13.54 15.42 -24.83
CA GLY A 542 -12.47 15.87 -25.72
C GLY A 542 -11.45 16.75 -25.00
N LYS A 543 -11.92 17.74 -24.22
CA LYS A 543 -11.04 18.58 -23.38
C LYS A 543 -10.24 17.78 -22.36
N TYR A 544 -10.86 16.79 -21.71
CA TYR A 544 -10.16 15.89 -20.79
C TYR A 544 -9.04 15.11 -21.48
N LEU A 545 -9.34 14.45 -22.60
CA LEU A 545 -8.35 13.65 -23.33
C LEU A 545 -7.18 14.49 -23.86
N LEU A 546 -7.46 15.70 -24.35
CA LEU A 546 -6.43 16.65 -24.80
C LEU A 546 -5.55 17.10 -23.65
N LYS A 547 -6.15 17.48 -22.51
CA LYS A 547 -5.40 17.86 -21.30
C LYS A 547 -4.52 16.69 -20.83
N PHE A 548 -5.05 15.48 -20.80
CA PHE A 548 -4.30 14.28 -20.40
C PHE A 548 -3.08 14.06 -21.32
N LYS A 549 -3.28 14.15 -22.64
CA LYS A 549 -2.19 14.03 -23.63
C LYS A 549 -1.12 15.11 -23.44
N ASP A 550 -1.53 16.36 -23.23
CA ASP A 550 -0.63 17.48 -22.97
C ASP A 550 0.20 17.27 -21.70
N GLN A 551 -0.41 16.79 -20.61
CA GLN A 551 0.29 16.46 -19.37
C GLN A 551 1.33 15.36 -19.56
N LEU A 552 1.04 14.32 -20.35
CA LEU A 552 2.02 13.30 -20.70
C LEU A 552 3.18 13.87 -21.54
N GLN A 553 2.90 14.79 -22.48
CA GLN A 553 3.95 15.45 -23.27
C GLN A 553 4.87 16.30 -22.38
N GLN A 554 4.32 17.00 -21.39
CA GLN A 554 5.10 17.73 -20.40
C GLN A 554 5.96 16.78 -19.55
N GLY A 555 5.42 15.64 -19.14
CA GLY A 555 6.17 14.60 -18.44
C GLY A 555 7.33 14.02 -19.28
N ILE A 556 7.11 13.78 -20.58
CA ILE A 556 8.17 13.37 -21.52
C ILE A 556 9.26 14.43 -21.62
N ALA A 557 8.88 15.70 -21.75
CA ALA A 557 9.84 16.81 -21.82
C ALA A 557 10.70 16.91 -20.56
N TYR A 558 10.10 16.73 -19.38
CA TYR A 558 10.82 16.63 -18.11
C TYR A 558 11.80 15.44 -18.13
N TYR A 559 11.37 14.25 -18.54
CA TYR A 559 12.25 13.08 -18.61
C TYR A 559 13.42 13.24 -19.59
N LYS A 560 13.22 13.89 -20.74
CA LYS A 560 14.31 14.21 -21.69
C LYS A 560 15.40 15.07 -21.05
N GLN A 561 15.03 15.99 -20.16
CA GLN A 561 15.98 16.82 -19.42
C GLN A 561 16.62 16.07 -18.26
N LEU A 562 15.87 15.18 -17.60
CA LEU A 562 16.32 14.44 -16.43
C LEU A 562 17.33 13.35 -16.77
N ILE A 563 17.05 12.51 -17.77
CA ILE A 563 17.81 11.27 -18.04
C ILE A 563 19.32 11.53 -18.23
N PRO A 564 19.77 12.55 -18.98
CA PRO A 564 21.21 12.81 -19.13
C PRO A 564 21.92 13.17 -17.82
N ASN A 565 21.18 13.57 -16.78
CA ASN A 565 21.71 13.98 -15.48
C ASN A 565 21.70 12.85 -14.43
N ILE A 566 21.26 11.64 -14.79
CA ILE A 566 21.30 10.47 -13.90
C ILE A 566 22.75 9.96 -13.82
N SER A 567 23.39 10.14 -12.66
CA SER A 567 24.83 9.88 -12.48
C SER A 567 25.16 8.44 -12.04
N ASN A 568 24.19 7.69 -11.52
CA ASN A 568 24.40 6.34 -10.98
C ASN A 568 24.10 5.22 -12.00
N GLN A 569 24.21 5.52 -13.29
CA GLN A 569 23.92 4.62 -14.40
C GLN A 569 25.00 4.67 -15.47
N THR A 570 25.11 3.60 -16.27
CA THR A 570 26.05 3.56 -17.40
C THR A 570 25.54 4.39 -18.58
N SER A 571 26.44 4.95 -19.41
CA SER A 571 26.04 5.70 -20.60
C SER A 571 25.15 4.89 -21.56
N ALA A 572 25.43 3.58 -21.70
CA ALA A 572 24.62 2.67 -22.51
C ALA A 572 23.20 2.51 -21.96
N TYR A 573 23.04 2.45 -20.63
CA TYR A 573 21.73 2.39 -20.00
C TYR A 573 20.92 3.67 -20.22
N LEU A 574 21.57 4.84 -20.09
CA LEU A 574 20.93 6.13 -20.32
C LEU A 574 20.50 6.30 -21.79
N GLU A 575 21.33 5.87 -22.73
CA GLU A 575 21.00 5.86 -24.15
C GLU A 575 19.80 4.95 -24.43
N GLN A 576 19.77 3.74 -23.84
CA GLN A 576 18.61 2.85 -23.95
C GLN A 576 17.34 3.48 -23.35
N MET A 577 17.44 4.12 -22.19
CA MET A 577 16.30 4.79 -21.56
C MET A 577 15.77 5.96 -22.40
N LEU A 578 16.65 6.73 -23.05
CA LEU A 578 16.26 7.78 -24.00
C LEU A 578 15.58 7.20 -25.24
N ASN A 579 16.08 6.08 -25.77
CA ASN A 579 15.46 5.38 -26.89
C ASN A 579 14.07 4.85 -26.52
N ASP A 580 13.91 4.23 -25.35
CA ASP A 580 12.62 3.76 -24.86
C ASP A 580 11.63 4.93 -24.67
N LEU A 581 12.11 6.08 -24.16
CA LEU A 581 11.31 7.29 -24.02
C LEU A 581 10.86 7.85 -25.39
N ALA A 582 11.74 7.85 -26.39
CA ALA A 582 11.42 8.29 -27.75
C ALA A 582 10.33 7.40 -28.37
N LEU A 583 10.41 6.08 -28.18
CA LEU A 583 9.37 5.15 -28.62
C LEU A 583 8.03 5.40 -27.91
N SER A 584 8.04 5.71 -26.60
CA SER A 584 6.83 6.12 -25.88
C SER A 584 6.24 7.43 -26.42
N GLU A 585 7.07 8.41 -26.75
CA GLU A 585 6.63 9.67 -27.34
C GLU A 585 5.98 9.47 -28.72
N GLU A 586 6.55 8.64 -29.58
CA GLU A 586 5.97 8.27 -30.87
C GLU A 586 4.61 7.58 -30.69
N ARG A 587 4.50 6.62 -29.74
CA ARG A 587 3.22 5.97 -29.40
C ARG A 587 2.16 6.99 -28.99
N LEU A 588 2.51 7.96 -28.15
CA LEU A 588 1.60 9.01 -27.70
C LEU A 588 1.19 9.92 -28.87
N ALA A 589 2.12 10.26 -29.76
CA ALA A 589 1.85 11.09 -30.93
C ALA A 589 0.83 10.44 -31.87
N MET A 590 0.90 9.11 -32.05
CA MET A 590 -0.04 8.34 -32.88
C MET A 590 -1.47 8.28 -32.34
N LEU A 591 -1.70 8.56 -31.04
CA LEU A 591 -3.05 8.62 -30.48
C LEU A 591 -3.78 9.86 -30.99
N LYS A 592 -4.80 9.65 -31.81
CA LYS A 592 -5.72 10.70 -32.28
C LYS A 592 -6.79 10.92 -31.20
N VAL A 593 -6.80 12.12 -30.62
CA VAL A 593 -7.78 12.58 -29.63
C VAL A 593 -8.83 13.43 -30.31
#